data_AF-A0A5N6WW28-F1
#
_entry.id   AF-A0A5N6WW28-F1
#
_cell.length_a   1.000
_cell.length_b   1.000
_cell.length_c   1.000
_cell.angle_alpha   90.00
_cell.angle_beta   90.00
_cell.angle_gamma   90.00
#
_symmetry.space_group_name_H-M   'P 1'
#
loop_
_entity.id
_entity.type
_entity.pdbx_description
1 polymer ?
#
loop_
_entity_poly.entity_id
_entity_poly.type
_entity_poly.pdbx_seq_one_letter_code
_entity_poly.pdbx_strand_id
1 'polypeptide(L)'
;MADRLSSLPLEIVLQILSYLPFDSVLAFGETCRTNHRSHILCLRCLRLGVFEKRTHSIISCLQAGWIKADQVGEELGEAFPIERETGSDYTISIIRPKVKPVKQAPPSKHLSRTKDAKLRYPTEPPVMQEHIVRTQNRIFSRVVNRYGPSLVKLEFMAYDIDIESAMALGTRCRYGLRHLALRFEHQHIRDGHIKPSTWRYPAPCSVAWNLLTGIGQYKHIGISGLQTLILERSGITPWQLTMLVKKNPNLTVLKLKTCHGAQPDFLNWLGGLEEDPDDPAETVNGYAPGYRLEVFWLENCHEILTHPVDDYQDFPKEACDSGLEWVRGLRNLKSLSFSKCMNIPSEYVERANKLIWKIPDITLPFYNYEEDTPIEVDPTFL
;
A
#
# COMPACT_ATOMS: atom_id res chain seq x y z
N MET A 1 17.03 37.25 21.62
CA MET A 1 17.39 37.19 20.19
C MET A 1 16.09 37.31 19.40
N ALA A 2 15.96 38.31 18.54
CA ALA A 2 14.75 38.50 17.73
C ALA A 2 14.55 37.31 16.79
N ASP A 3 13.32 36.81 16.70
CA ASP A 3 12.93 35.66 15.90
C ASP A 3 13.00 35.99 14.39
N ARG A 4 14.21 36.00 13.82
CA ARG A 4 14.48 36.36 12.41
C ARG A 4 13.77 35.42 11.42
N LEU A 5 13.41 34.22 11.85
CA LEU A 5 12.63 33.27 11.04
C LEU A 5 11.20 33.78 10.82
N SER A 6 10.60 34.44 11.81
CA SER A 6 9.24 34.99 11.70
C SER A 6 9.11 36.15 10.70
N SER A 7 10.24 36.78 10.31
CA SER A 7 10.26 37.83 9.27
C SER A 7 10.40 37.30 7.84
N LEU A 8 10.64 36.00 7.66
CA LEU A 8 10.75 35.41 6.33
C LEU A 8 9.36 35.10 5.75
N PRO A 9 9.17 35.20 4.42
CA PRO A 9 7.98 34.69 3.76
C PRO A 9 7.77 33.20 4.06
N LEU A 10 6.51 32.77 4.13
CA LEU A 10 6.16 31.39 4.50
C LEU A 10 6.83 30.38 3.55
N GLU A 11 6.89 30.68 2.26
CA GLU A 11 7.51 29.85 1.24
C GLU A 11 8.99 29.57 1.56
N ILE A 12 9.72 30.60 2.02
CA ILE A 12 11.13 30.49 2.40
C ILE A 12 11.26 29.65 3.68
N VAL A 13 10.37 29.85 4.66
CA VAL A 13 10.35 29.02 5.87
C VAL A 13 10.10 27.55 5.53
N LEU A 14 9.10 27.26 4.69
CA LEU A 14 8.79 25.89 4.25
C LEU A 14 9.95 25.25 3.48
N GLN A 15 10.63 26.03 2.63
CA GLN A 15 11.82 25.58 1.93
C GLN A 15 12.95 25.24 2.90
N ILE A 16 13.23 26.09 3.90
CA ILE A 16 14.22 25.80 4.95
C ILE A 16 13.86 24.52 5.71
N LEU A 17 12.61 24.41 6.17
CA LEU A 17 12.13 23.24 6.92
C LEU A 17 12.23 21.95 6.09
N SER A 18 12.09 22.01 4.76
CA SER A 18 12.20 20.84 3.89
C SER A 18 13.59 20.19 3.86
N TYR A 19 14.64 20.90 4.31
CA TYR A 19 16.01 20.39 4.42
C TYR A 19 16.37 19.89 5.81
N LEU A 20 15.48 20.07 6.80
CA LEU A 20 15.75 19.67 8.17
C LEU A 20 15.36 18.22 8.41
N PRO A 21 16.08 17.51 9.30
CA PRO A 21 15.68 16.19 9.74
C PRO A 21 14.31 16.19 10.40
N PHE A 22 13.55 15.11 10.29
CA PHE A 22 12.18 15.06 10.84
C PHE A 22 12.12 15.44 12.33
N ASP A 23 13.06 14.96 13.13
CA ASP A 23 13.14 15.27 14.57
C ASP A 23 13.40 16.76 14.83
N SER A 24 14.20 17.40 13.98
CA SER A 24 14.45 18.85 14.05
C SER A 24 13.20 19.65 13.66
N VAL A 25 12.45 19.17 12.66
CA VAL A 25 11.17 19.79 12.27
C VAL A 25 10.13 19.64 13.39
N LEU A 26 10.07 18.49 14.06
CA LEU A 26 9.22 18.28 15.23
C LEU A 26 9.57 19.25 16.36
N ALA A 27 10.86 19.33 16.73
CA ALA A 27 11.34 20.24 17.77
C ALA A 27 11.05 21.71 17.41
N PHE A 28 11.22 22.11 16.15
CA PHE A 28 10.84 23.43 15.66
C PHE A 28 9.34 23.70 15.84
N GLY A 29 8.49 22.72 15.53
CA GLY A 29 7.05 22.82 15.69
C GLY A 29 6.57 22.96 17.14
N GLU A 30 7.41 22.63 18.13
CA GLU A 30 7.12 22.75 19.55
C GLU A 30 7.45 24.13 20.13
N THR A 31 8.25 24.95 19.45
CA THR A 31 8.74 26.21 20.03
C THR A 31 7.66 27.30 20.12
N CYS A 32 6.77 27.40 19.13
CA CYS A 32 5.67 28.39 19.14
C CYS A 32 4.51 28.01 18.20
N ARG A 33 3.37 28.69 18.33
CA ARG A 33 2.17 28.42 17.50
C ARG A 33 2.39 28.70 16.00
N THR A 34 3.18 29.71 15.66
CA THR A 34 3.48 30.04 14.26
C THR A 34 4.35 28.95 13.65
N ASN A 35 5.41 28.54 14.34
CA ASN A 35 6.29 27.45 13.93
C ASN A 35 5.54 26.12 13.83
N HIS A 36 4.61 25.86 14.75
CA HIS A 36 3.73 24.69 14.69
C HIS A 36 2.92 24.64 13.40
N ARG A 37 2.36 25.77 12.94
CA ARG A 37 1.63 25.85 11.67
C ARG A 37 2.55 25.63 10.48
N SER A 38 3.71 26.26 10.45
CA SER A 38 4.70 26.09 9.38
C SER A 38 5.21 24.65 9.29
N HIS A 39 5.45 24.00 10.43
CA HIS A 39 5.82 22.59 10.54
C HIS A 39 4.75 21.66 9.97
N ILE A 40 3.46 21.91 10.25
CA ILE A 40 2.39 21.09 9.68
C ILE A 40 2.39 21.19 8.14
N LEU A 41 2.62 22.39 7.61
CA LEU A 41 2.57 22.67 6.18
C LEU A 41 3.81 22.19 5.41
N CYS A 42 4.96 21.98 6.07
CA CYS A 42 6.19 21.61 5.38
C CYS A 42 6.22 20.13 4.95
N LEU A 43 5.41 19.27 5.58
CA LEU A 43 5.39 17.84 5.27
C LEU A 43 4.57 17.55 4.02
N ARG A 44 5.23 17.42 2.86
CA ARG A 44 4.58 17.10 1.59
C ARG A 44 4.66 15.62 1.21
N CYS A 45 5.74 14.96 1.59
CA CYS A 45 6.01 13.58 1.25
C CYS A 45 6.30 12.79 2.52
N LEU A 46 5.50 11.74 2.75
CA LEU A 46 5.60 10.91 3.94
C LEU A 46 5.58 9.43 3.58
N ARG A 47 6.60 8.70 4.04
CA ARG A 47 6.66 7.24 4.07
C ARG A 47 6.59 6.81 5.53
N LEU A 48 5.54 6.10 5.90
CA LEU A 48 5.29 5.68 7.29
C LEU A 48 5.19 4.16 7.37
N GLY A 49 6.12 3.54 8.10
CA GLY A 49 6.05 2.14 8.49
C GLY A 49 5.81 1.99 9.99
N VAL A 50 4.89 1.12 10.40
CA VAL A 50 4.64 0.85 11.82
C VAL A 50 4.79 -0.64 12.08
N PHE A 51 5.84 -1.02 12.81
CA PHE A 51 6.21 -2.43 13.01
C PHE A 51 6.50 -2.73 14.47
N GLU A 52 6.36 -4.00 14.87
CA GLU A 52 6.72 -4.44 16.22
C GLU A 52 8.23 -4.65 16.41
N LYS A 53 8.97 -4.89 15.32
CA LYS A 53 10.40 -5.20 15.37
C LYS A 53 11.16 -4.39 14.32
N ARG A 54 12.39 -3.99 14.67
CA ARG A 54 13.32 -3.30 13.76
C ARG A 54 13.58 -4.13 12.49
N THR A 55 13.80 -5.43 12.64
CA THR A 55 14.03 -6.35 11.51
C THR A 55 12.86 -6.40 10.55
N HIS A 56 11.62 -6.41 11.06
CA HIS A 56 10.41 -6.36 10.24
C HIS A 56 10.40 -5.09 9.38
N SER A 57 10.68 -3.94 9.99
CA SER A 57 10.77 -2.69 9.24
C SER A 57 11.85 -2.72 8.16
N ILE A 58 13.06 -3.20 8.46
CA ILE A 58 14.15 -3.24 7.47
C ILE A 58 13.74 -4.09 6.26
N ILE A 59 13.20 -5.28 6.52
CA ILE A 59 12.74 -6.20 5.48
C ILE A 59 11.67 -5.52 4.60
N SER A 60 10.64 -4.93 5.20
CA SER A 60 9.58 -4.23 4.46
C SER A 60 10.09 -3.02 3.67
N CYS A 61 11.02 -2.25 4.25
CA CYS A 61 11.64 -1.11 3.57
C CYS A 61 12.47 -1.57 2.36
N LEU A 62 13.25 -2.64 2.47
CA LEU A 62 13.99 -3.24 1.35
C LEU A 62 13.03 -3.72 0.26
N GLN A 63 11.95 -4.41 0.65
CA GLN A 63 10.95 -4.92 -0.30
C GLN A 63 10.26 -3.81 -1.09
N ALA A 64 9.96 -2.67 -0.46
CA ALA A 64 9.36 -1.53 -1.15
C ALA A 64 10.38 -0.63 -1.86
N GLY A 65 11.67 -0.96 -1.82
CA GLY A 65 12.75 -0.16 -2.40
C GLY A 65 12.93 1.19 -1.70
N TRP A 66 12.57 1.30 -0.42
CA TRP A 66 12.83 2.51 0.38
C TRP A 66 14.30 2.62 0.79
N ILE A 67 15.01 1.49 0.86
CA ILE A 67 16.43 1.39 1.23
C ILE A 67 17.08 0.43 0.23
N LYS A 68 18.34 0.69 -0.13
CA LYS A 68 19.16 -0.24 -0.93
C LYS A 68 20.00 -1.15 -0.03
N ALA A 69 20.34 -2.36 -0.50
CA ALA A 69 21.01 -3.38 0.32
C ALA A 69 22.40 -2.94 0.84
N ASP A 70 23.08 -2.07 0.10
CA ASP A 70 24.36 -1.44 0.44
C ASP A 70 24.25 -0.48 1.64
N GLN A 71 23.11 0.20 1.81
CA GLN A 71 22.84 1.15 2.89
C GLN A 71 22.54 0.47 4.24
N VAL A 72 22.31 -0.84 4.26
CA VAL A 72 21.95 -1.59 5.48
C VAL A 72 23.14 -1.78 6.43
N GLY A 73 24.38 -1.73 5.91
CA GLY A 73 25.60 -2.04 6.65
C GLY A 73 26.20 -0.88 7.46
N GLU A 74 26.07 0.37 7.00
CA GLU A 74 26.75 1.52 7.60
C GLU A 74 25.99 2.15 8.80
N GLU A 75 24.69 1.90 8.95
CA GLU A 75 23.80 2.63 9.88
C GLU A 75 23.12 1.75 10.97
N LEU A 76 23.64 0.56 11.23
CA LEU A 76 23.10 -0.33 12.27
C LEU A 76 23.21 0.25 13.70
N GLY A 77 24.02 1.28 13.90
CA GLY A 77 24.41 1.83 15.21
C GLY A 77 23.50 2.88 15.85
N GLU A 78 22.77 3.69 15.09
CA GLU A 78 21.87 4.72 15.65
C GLU A 78 20.44 4.52 15.15
N ALA A 79 19.49 5.12 15.87
CA ALA A 79 18.07 5.09 15.51
C ALA A 79 17.93 5.38 14.00
N PHE A 80 17.03 4.70 13.29
CA PHE A 80 16.80 4.95 11.87
C PHE A 80 15.97 6.25 11.69
N PRO A 81 16.55 7.40 11.30
CA PRO A 81 15.98 8.23 10.27
C PRO A 81 16.71 7.85 8.99
N ILE A 82 16.04 7.13 8.10
CA ILE A 82 16.56 6.91 6.75
C ILE A 82 16.49 8.26 6.05
N GLU A 83 17.59 9.01 6.12
CA GLU A 83 17.80 10.27 5.44
C GLU A 83 18.96 10.13 4.47
N ARG A 84 18.62 9.87 3.20
CA ARG A 84 18.99 10.70 2.03
C ARG A 84 19.06 9.84 0.77
N GLU A 85 18.10 10.10 -0.13
CA GLU A 85 18.40 10.29 -1.55
C GLU A 85 17.63 11.53 -2.01
N THR A 86 18.32 12.68 -2.05
CA THR A 86 18.01 13.85 -2.90
C THR A 86 16.53 14.23 -3.12
N GLY A 87 15.75 14.30 -2.04
CA GLY A 87 14.36 14.77 -2.10
C GLY A 87 13.78 15.07 -0.71
N SER A 88 12.72 15.90 -0.68
CA SER A 88 11.96 16.29 0.52
C SER A 88 11.08 15.16 1.10
N ASP A 89 11.50 13.90 0.94
CA ASP A 89 10.72 12.70 1.27
C ASP A 89 11.10 12.21 2.67
N TYR A 90 10.20 12.35 3.64
CA TYR A 90 10.43 11.90 5.00
C TYR A 90 10.06 10.43 5.16
N THR A 91 11.02 9.60 5.62
CA THR A 91 10.81 8.18 5.91
C THR A 91 10.83 7.95 7.42
N ILE A 92 9.69 7.56 7.98
CA ILE A 92 9.49 7.34 9.41
C ILE A 92 9.15 5.87 9.64
N SER A 93 9.97 5.17 10.42
CA SER A 93 9.66 3.83 10.92
C SER A 93 9.45 3.84 12.42
N ILE A 94 8.25 3.45 12.85
CA ILE A 94 7.89 3.40 14.26
C ILE A 94 7.99 1.95 14.73
N ILE A 95 9.03 1.66 15.52
CA ILE A 95 9.24 0.36 16.15
C ILE A 95 8.55 0.33 17.51
N ARG A 96 7.53 -0.50 17.65
CA ARG A 96 6.84 -0.70 18.93
C ARG A 96 7.40 -1.91 19.67
N PRO A 97 8.10 -1.73 20.80
CA PRO A 97 8.51 -2.87 21.60
C PRO A 97 7.28 -3.64 22.10
N LYS A 98 7.30 -4.97 21.96
CA LYS A 98 6.27 -5.84 22.58
C LYS A 98 6.23 -5.53 24.07
N VAL A 99 5.08 -5.10 24.56
CA VAL A 99 4.85 -4.97 26.00
C VAL A 99 4.93 -6.39 26.56
N LYS A 100 6.03 -6.72 27.24
CA LYS A 100 6.15 -8.01 27.94
C LYS A 100 4.96 -8.09 28.91
N PRO A 101 4.14 -9.15 28.89
CA PRO A 101 3.16 -9.34 29.93
C PRO A 101 3.93 -9.36 31.26
N VAL A 102 3.60 -8.43 32.15
CA VAL A 102 4.17 -8.37 33.49
C VAL A 102 3.89 -9.73 34.13
N LYS A 103 4.95 -10.54 34.31
CA LYS A 103 4.87 -11.74 35.15
C LYS A 103 4.48 -11.24 36.53
N GLN A 104 3.21 -11.42 36.90
CA GLN A 104 2.79 -11.19 38.27
C GLN A 104 3.65 -12.10 39.16
N ALA A 105 4.29 -11.50 40.16
CA ALA A 105 5.05 -12.23 41.16
C ALA A 105 4.18 -13.34 41.79
N PRO A 106 4.75 -14.51 42.13
CA PRO A 106 3.96 -15.60 42.70
C PRO A 106 3.32 -15.14 44.01
N PRO A 107 1.98 -15.27 44.18
CA PRO A 107 1.33 -14.92 45.43
C PRO A 107 1.75 -15.94 46.50
N SER A 108 2.20 -15.43 47.65
CA SER A 108 2.49 -16.23 48.83
C SER A 108 1.25 -17.03 49.24
N LYS A 109 1.48 -18.29 49.58
CA LYS A 109 0.48 -19.25 50.05
C LYS A 109 -0.33 -18.67 51.23
N HIS A 110 -1.64 -18.50 51.04
CA HIS A 110 -2.61 -18.69 52.12
C HIS A 110 -3.90 -19.29 51.56
N LEU A 111 -4.29 -20.43 52.13
CA LEU A 111 -5.51 -21.16 51.83
C LEU A 111 -6.72 -20.35 52.25
N SER A 112 -7.72 -20.21 51.37
CA SER A 112 -9.12 -20.56 51.68
C SER A 112 -9.97 -20.51 50.40
N ARG A 113 -10.77 -21.57 50.23
CA ARG A 113 -11.65 -21.84 49.09
C ARG A 113 -12.84 -20.88 49.08
N THR A 114 -13.12 -20.26 47.93
CA THR A 114 -14.49 -20.05 47.44
C THR A 114 -14.45 -19.77 45.93
N LYS A 115 -15.49 -20.25 45.25
CA LYS A 115 -15.62 -20.44 43.79
C LYS A 115 -15.58 -19.11 43.02
N ASP A 116 -15.13 -19.23 41.76
CA ASP A 116 -15.19 -18.27 40.63
C ASP A 116 -13.84 -17.68 40.19
N ALA A 117 -12.88 -18.57 39.91
CA ALA A 117 -11.75 -18.24 39.06
C ALA A 117 -12.16 -18.40 37.58
N LYS A 118 -12.58 -17.30 36.94
CA LYS A 118 -12.55 -17.18 35.48
C LYS A 118 -11.14 -17.52 35.01
N LEU A 119 -10.97 -18.68 34.37
CA LEU A 119 -9.78 -19.02 33.61
C LEU A 119 -9.47 -17.85 32.66
N ARG A 120 -8.34 -17.17 32.89
CA ARG A 120 -7.76 -16.31 31.86
C ARG A 120 -7.17 -17.23 30.79
N TYR A 121 -7.93 -17.41 29.71
CA TYR A 121 -7.44 -18.06 28.51
C TYR A 121 -6.24 -17.27 27.95
N PRO A 122 -5.21 -17.94 27.39
CA PRO A 122 -4.21 -17.26 26.59
C PRO A 122 -4.93 -16.56 25.43
N THR A 123 -4.68 -15.26 25.25
CA THR A 123 -5.30 -14.45 24.19
C THR A 123 -5.12 -15.15 22.86
N GLU A 124 -6.23 -15.50 22.21
CA GLU A 124 -6.22 -16.24 20.95
C GLU A 124 -5.45 -15.44 19.87
N PRO A 125 -4.67 -16.12 18.99
CA PRO A 125 -3.90 -15.48 17.92
C PRO A 125 -4.66 -14.43 17.08
N PRO A 126 -5.95 -14.61 16.71
CA PRO A 126 -6.72 -13.63 15.93
C PRO A 126 -6.90 -12.30 16.66
N VAL A 127 -7.15 -12.35 17.98
CA VAL A 127 -7.39 -11.18 18.83
C VAL A 127 -6.14 -10.31 18.93
N MET A 128 -4.95 -10.93 18.89
CA MET A 128 -3.69 -10.19 18.94
C MET A 128 -3.35 -9.55 17.59
N GLN A 129 -3.65 -10.20 16.47
CA GLN A 129 -3.49 -9.60 15.14
C GLN A 129 -4.37 -8.34 14.97
N GLU A 130 -5.64 -8.41 15.37
CA GLU A 130 -6.53 -7.25 15.37
C GLU A 130 -6.00 -6.10 16.24
N HIS A 131 -5.43 -6.43 17.41
CA HIS A 131 -4.85 -5.43 18.29
C HIS A 131 -3.64 -4.71 17.66
N ILE A 132 -2.80 -5.44 16.93
CA ILE A 132 -1.67 -4.87 16.19
C ILE A 132 -2.16 -3.95 15.10
N VAL A 133 -3.13 -4.40 14.28
CA VAL A 133 -3.74 -3.60 13.20
C VAL A 133 -4.32 -2.31 13.76
N ARG A 134 -5.17 -2.37 14.80
CA ARG A 134 -5.75 -1.18 15.45
C ARG A 134 -4.66 -0.23 15.95
N THR A 135 -3.57 -0.77 16.47
CA THR A 135 -2.46 0.03 16.99
C THR A 135 -1.68 0.74 15.89
N GLN A 136 -1.38 0.06 14.78
CA GLN A 136 -0.75 0.65 13.60
C GLN A 136 -1.61 1.78 13.03
N ASN A 137 -2.91 1.51 12.88
CA ASN A 137 -3.89 2.44 12.34
C ASN A 137 -4.13 3.66 13.25
N ARG A 138 -4.11 3.50 14.59
CA ARG A 138 -4.20 4.65 15.52
C ARG A 138 -3.05 5.63 15.34
N ILE A 139 -1.83 5.14 15.11
CA ILE A 139 -0.66 5.98 14.89
C ILE A 139 -0.80 6.68 13.54
N PHE A 140 -1.12 5.93 12.50
CA PHE A 140 -1.36 6.45 11.17
C PHE A 140 -2.43 7.55 11.15
N SER A 141 -3.58 7.30 11.77
CA SER A 141 -4.68 8.27 11.90
C SER A 141 -4.24 9.56 12.57
N ARG A 142 -3.39 9.50 13.61
CA ARG A 142 -2.86 10.71 14.27
C ARG A 142 -1.97 11.53 13.34
N VAL A 143 -1.10 10.84 12.58
CA VAL A 143 -0.20 11.49 11.63
C VAL A 143 -1.01 12.11 10.49
N VAL A 144 -1.94 11.38 9.89
CA VAL A 144 -2.83 11.87 8.82
C VAL A 144 -3.72 13.03 9.30
N ASN A 145 -4.25 12.98 10.52
CA ASN A 145 -5.02 14.10 11.07
C ASN A 145 -4.20 15.37 11.25
N ARG A 146 -2.89 15.23 11.52
CA ARG A 146 -2.00 16.37 11.69
C ARG A 146 -1.51 16.93 10.36
N TYR A 147 -1.03 16.08 9.45
CA TYR A 147 -0.33 16.51 8.23
C TYR A 147 -1.13 16.29 6.94
N GLY A 148 -2.25 15.57 6.98
CA GLY A 148 -3.04 15.21 5.79
C GLY A 148 -3.32 16.37 4.82
N PRO A 149 -3.65 17.59 5.28
CA PRO A 149 -3.90 18.72 4.38
C PRO A 149 -2.71 19.17 3.51
N SER A 150 -1.46 18.91 3.94
CA SER A 150 -0.23 19.30 3.21
C SER A 150 0.38 18.14 2.42
N LEU A 151 -0.05 16.90 2.67
CA LEU A 151 0.50 15.72 2.01
C LEU A 151 0.12 15.67 0.53
N VAL A 152 1.15 15.46 -0.29
CA VAL A 152 1.07 15.21 -1.74
C VAL A 152 1.42 13.75 -2.04
N LYS A 153 2.39 13.18 -1.32
CA LYS A 153 2.80 11.78 -1.43
C LYS A 153 2.71 11.11 -0.07
N LEU A 154 1.98 10.00 -0.02
CA LEU A 154 1.83 9.19 1.18
C LEU A 154 2.05 7.71 0.84
N GLU A 155 2.99 7.09 1.51
CA GLU A 155 3.14 5.63 1.52
C GLU A 155 2.98 5.11 2.95
N PHE A 156 2.14 4.10 3.14
CA PHE A 156 1.86 3.51 4.43
C PHE A 156 2.12 2.01 4.40
N MET A 157 2.96 1.54 5.30
CA MET A 157 3.20 0.11 5.54
C MET A 157 2.59 -0.31 6.87
N ALA A 158 1.66 -1.25 6.80
CA ALA A 158 1.02 -1.87 7.96
C ALA A 158 0.51 -3.27 7.58
N TYR A 159 -0.30 -3.90 8.43
CA TYR A 159 -0.90 -5.20 8.12
C TYR A 159 -2.30 -5.11 7.51
N ASP A 160 -3.03 -4.02 7.77
CA ASP A 160 -4.34 -3.71 7.16
C ASP A 160 -4.71 -2.24 7.46
N ILE A 161 -5.78 -1.74 6.82
CA ILE A 161 -6.41 -0.45 7.12
C ILE A 161 -7.73 -0.60 7.86
N ASP A 162 -7.96 0.22 8.89
CA ASP A 162 -9.23 0.28 9.60
C ASP A 162 -10.10 1.47 9.19
N ILE A 163 -11.33 1.48 9.70
CA ILE A 163 -12.34 2.52 9.44
C ILE A 163 -11.85 3.91 9.87
N GLU A 164 -11.17 4.02 11.02
CA GLU A 164 -10.68 5.30 11.54
C GLU A 164 -9.63 5.91 10.59
N SER A 165 -8.71 5.08 10.12
CA SER A 165 -7.62 5.46 9.22
C SER A 165 -8.11 5.78 7.82
N ALA A 166 -9.05 4.98 7.31
CA ALA A 166 -9.70 5.25 6.04
C ALA A 166 -10.50 6.57 6.08
N MET A 167 -11.19 6.85 7.20
CA MET A 167 -11.90 8.12 7.39
C MET A 167 -10.92 9.30 7.48
N ALA A 168 -9.83 9.17 8.23
CA ALA A 168 -8.80 10.19 8.33
C ALA A 168 -8.21 10.52 6.95
N LEU A 169 -7.89 9.51 6.15
CA LEU A 169 -7.42 9.67 4.77
C LEU A 169 -8.45 10.37 3.88
N GLY A 170 -9.68 9.84 3.83
CA GLY A 170 -10.74 10.35 2.96
C GLY A 170 -11.19 11.78 3.30
N THR A 171 -10.94 12.24 4.53
CA THR A 171 -11.29 13.60 4.99
C THR A 171 -10.12 14.58 4.91
N ARG A 172 -8.93 14.18 5.37
CA ARG A 172 -7.78 15.08 5.53
C ARG A 172 -6.93 15.20 4.26
N CYS A 173 -6.84 14.13 3.48
CA CYS A 173 -6.03 14.08 2.26
C CYS A 173 -6.87 14.25 0.98
N ARG A 174 -8.14 14.66 1.11
CA ARG A 174 -9.18 14.58 0.08
C ARG A 174 -8.75 15.07 -1.31
N TYR A 175 -8.06 16.21 -1.37
CA TYR A 175 -7.71 16.88 -2.65
C TYR A 175 -6.21 17.08 -2.89
N GLY A 176 -5.41 16.97 -1.83
CA GLY A 176 -3.97 17.28 -1.86
C GLY A 176 -3.12 16.14 -2.38
N LEU A 177 -3.58 14.90 -2.18
CA LEU A 177 -2.78 13.72 -2.47
C LEU A 177 -2.73 13.45 -3.98
N ARG A 178 -1.51 13.24 -4.48
CA ARG A 178 -1.21 12.83 -5.87
C ARG A 178 -0.66 11.41 -5.93
N HIS A 179 0.02 10.97 -4.89
CA HIS A 179 0.57 9.61 -4.78
C HIS A 179 0.10 8.97 -3.48
N LEU A 180 -0.58 7.83 -3.59
CA LEU A 180 -0.98 7.00 -2.46
C LEU A 180 -0.45 5.58 -2.65
N ALA A 181 0.33 5.08 -1.68
CA ALA A 181 0.69 3.68 -1.59
C ALA A 181 0.23 3.09 -0.25
N LEU A 182 -0.62 2.07 -0.30
CA LEU A 182 -1.04 1.29 0.87
C LEU A 182 -0.47 -0.11 0.74
N ARG A 183 0.58 -0.39 1.53
CA ARG A 183 1.40 -1.60 1.42
C ARG A 183 1.15 -2.53 2.60
N PHE A 184 0.27 -3.51 2.40
CA PHE A 184 -0.12 -4.45 3.45
C PHE A 184 0.44 -5.86 3.27
N GLU A 185 1.32 -6.09 2.29
CA GLU A 185 1.96 -7.38 2.07
C GLU A 185 3.39 -7.41 2.61
N HIS A 186 3.67 -8.34 3.54
CA HIS A 186 5.00 -8.48 4.13
C HIS A 186 5.43 -9.95 4.20
N GLN A 187 5.53 -10.62 3.04
CA GLN A 187 5.72 -12.07 2.91
C GLN A 187 6.93 -12.66 3.66
N HIS A 188 7.99 -11.87 3.88
CA HIS A 188 9.21 -12.31 4.57
C HIS A 188 9.18 -12.04 6.08
N ILE A 189 8.16 -11.32 6.57
CA ILE A 189 7.95 -11.17 8.01
C ILE A 189 7.37 -12.48 8.56
N ARG A 190 8.17 -13.13 9.39
CA ARG A 190 7.75 -14.28 10.21
C ARG A 190 7.41 -13.77 11.61
N ASP A 191 6.15 -13.37 11.79
CA ASP A 191 5.60 -13.13 13.13
C ASP A 191 4.83 -14.37 13.56
N GLY A 192 5.07 -14.88 14.76
CA GLY A 192 4.46 -16.14 15.25
C GLY A 192 2.94 -16.09 15.34
N HIS A 193 2.33 -14.91 15.11
CA HIS A 193 0.91 -14.66 15.14
C HIS A 193 0.27 -14.57 13.75
N ILE A 194 1.06 -14.43 12.69
CA ILE A 194 0.57 -14.36 11.30
C ILE A 194 1.05 -15.58 10.54
N LYS A 195 0.12 -16.37 10.02
CA LYS A 195 0.47 -17.55 9.20
C LYS A 195 1.13 -17.07 7.90
N PRO A 196 2.22 -17.69 7.44
CA PRO A 196 2.86 -17.32 6.16
C PRO A 196 1.90 -17.33 4.97
N SER A 197 0.92 -18.23 4.96
CA SER A 197 -0.11 -18.32 3.92
C SER A 197 -1.02 -17.09 3.86
N THR A 198 -1.15 -16.32 4.94
CA THR A 198 -1.96 -15.09 4.98
C THR A 198 -1.51 -14.06 3.96
N TRP A 199 -0.22 -14.05 3.59
CA TRP A 199 0.34 -13.12 2.61
C TRP A 199 0.12 -13.54 1.15
N ARG A 200 -0.32 -14.79 0.90
CA ARG A 200 -0.57 -15.31 -0.46
C ARG A 200 -1.92 -14.87 -1.02
N TYR A 201 -2.86 -14.49 -0.15
CA TYR A 201 -4.22 -14.15 -0.52
C TYR A 201 -4.52 -12.69 -0.18
N PRO A 202 -5.44 -12.05 -0.91
CA PRO A 202 -5.95 -10.73 -0.56
C PRO A 202 -6.44 -10.65 0.89
N ALA A 203 -6.41 -9.45 1.47
CA ALA A 203 -7.06 -9.22 2.76
C ALA A 203 -8.59 -9.41 2.61
N PRO A 204 -9.30 -9.77 3.71
CA PRO A 204 -10.76 -9.82 3.69
C PRO A 204 -11.39 -8.50 3.27
N CYS A 205 -12.53 -8.58 2.57
CA CYS A 205 -13.25 -7.38 2.15
C CYS A 205 -13.68 -6.52 3.33
N SER A 206 -13.57 -5.19 3.17
CA SER A 206 -13.84 -4.24 4.26
C SER A 206 -14.65 -3.03 3.81
N VAL A 207 -15.55 -2.58 4.68
CA VAL A 207 -16.29 -1.31 4.50
C VAL A 207 -15.39 -0.08 4.67
N ALA A 208 -14.18 -0.23 5.21
CA ALA A 208 -13.21 0.87 5.32
C ALA A 208 -12.93 1.51 3.95
N TRP A 209 -12.89 0.71 2.89
CA TRP A 209 -12.71 1.20 1.52
C TRP A 209 -13.82 2.14 1.05
N ASN A 210 -15.06 2.01 1.56
CA ASN A 210 -16.16 2.93 1.24
C ASN A 210 -15.88 4.38 1.68
N LEU A 211 -15.05 4.57 2.72
CA LEU A 211 -14.65 5.90 3.20
C LEU A 211 -13.56 6.52 2.31
N LEU A 212 -12.66 5.68 1.78
CA LEU A 212 -11.62 6.11 0.84
C LEU A 212 -12.20 6.47 -0.52
N THR A 213 -13.18 5.71 -0.98
CA THR A 213 -13.90 5.93 -2.24
C THR A 213 -15.02 6.95 -2.10
N GLY A 214 -15.52 7.18 -0.89
CA GLY A 214 -16.67 8.04 -0.62
C GLY A 214 -17.96 7.52 -1.26
N ILE A 215 -18.27 6.26 -0.99
CA ILE A 215 -19.44 5.53 -1.48
C ILE A 215 -20.57 5.55 -0.44
N GLY A 216 -21.82 5.47 -0.91
CA GLY A 216 -23.00 5.33 -0.04
C GLY A 216 -23.26 6.59 0.78
N GLN A 217 -23.28 6.50 2.10
CA GLN A 217 -23.46 7.65 3.00
C GLN A 217 -22.25 8.61 3.01
N TYR A 218 -21.14 8.21 2.39
CA TYR A 218 -19.85 8.90 2.45
C TYR A 218 -19.53 9.73 1.20
N LYS A 219 -20.54 10.15 0.42
CA LYS A 219 -20.33 10.92 -0.84
C LYS A 219 -19.50 12.20 -0.68
N HIS A 220 -19.54 12.81 0.50
CA HIS A 220 -18.83 14.04 0.84
C HIS A 220 -17.38 13.82 1.31
N ILE A 221 -16.90 12.57 1.35
CA ILE A 221 -15.51 12.23 1.66
C ILE A 221 -14.92 11.38 0.52
N GLY A 222 -13.65 11.02 0.66
CA GLY A 222 -12.95 10.13 -0.26
C GLY A 222 -11.94 10.85 -1.13
N ILE A 223 -10.85 10.16 -1.43
CA ILE A 223 -9.66 10.74 -2.05
C ILE A 223 -9.91 10.97 -3.54
N SER A 224 -9.56 12.16 -4.01
CA SER A 224 -9.61 12.54 -5.41
C SER A 224 -8.33 13.23 -5.88
N GLY A 225 -8.12 13.23 -7.20
CA GLY A 225 -6.97 13.86 -7.84
C GLY A 225 -5.65 13.09 -7.74
N LEU A 226 -5.68 11.79 -7.41
CA LEU A 226 -4.52 10.90 -7.49
C LEU A 226 -4.02 10.76 -8.93
N GLN A 227 -2.71 10.66 -9.05
CA GLN A 227 -1.96 10.31 -10.25
C GLN A 227 -1.32 8.92 -10.11
N THR A 228 -0.98 8.53 -8.88
CA THR A 228 -0.43 7.22 -8.57
C THR A 228 -1.18 6.57 -7.43
N LEU A 229 -1.62 5.33 -7.66
CA LEU A 229 -2.26 4.46 -6.68
C LEU A 229 -1.55 3.12 -6.65
N ILE A 230 -1.03 2.75 -5.48
CA ILE A 230 -0.39 1.45 -5.23
C ILE A 230 -1.13 0.78 -4.08
N LEU A 231 -1.69 -0.39 -4.31
CA LEU A 231 -2.35 -1.20 -3.30
C LEU A 231 -1.68 -2.57 -3.24
N GLU A 232 -1.27 -2.98 -2.04
CA GLU A 232 -0.74 -4.32 -1.81
C GLU A 232 -1.56 -5.02 -0.74
N ARG A 233 -1.98 -6.26 -1.01
CA ARG A 233 -2.82 -7.10 -0.17
C ARG A 233 -4.08 -6.37 0.32
N SER A 234 -4.81 -5.75 -0.61
CA SER A 234 -6.04 -5.02 -0.29
C SER A 234 -7.30 -5.89 -0.46
N GLY A 235 -8.18 -5.81 0.53
CA GLY A 235 -9.55 -6.33 0.47
C GLY A 235 -10.53 -5.33 -0.15
N ILE A 236 -10.09 -4.59 -1.17
CA ILE A 236 -10.97 -3.71 -1.93
C ILE A 236 -11.76 -4.55 -2.92
N THR A 237 -13.08 -4.35 -3.02
CA THR A 237 -13.90 -5.06 -4.01
C THR A 237 -13.73 -4.44 -5.41
N PRO A 238 -14.08 -5.15 -6.50
CA PRO A 238 -13.98 -4.60 -7.86
C PRO A 238 -14.75 -3.28 -8.00
N TRP A 239 -15.99 -3.26 -7.51
CA TRP A 239 -16.81 -2.05 -7.53
C TRP A 239 -16.26 -0.89 -6.69
N GLN A 240 -15.70 -1.17 -5.50
CA GLN A 240 -15.02 -0.13 -4.71
C GLN A 240 -13.81 0.44 -5.47
N LEU A 241 -13.05 -0.41 -6.16
CA LEU A 241 -11.91 0.00 -6.96
C LEU A 241 -12.35 0.82 -8.19
N THR A 242 -13.42 0.42 -8.88
CA THR A 242 -14.07 1.19 -9.95
C THR A 242 -14.39 2.61 -9.50
N MET A 243 -15.08 2.74 -8.36
CA MET A 243 -15.44 4.04 -7.79
C MET A 243 -14.21 4.88 -7.39
N LEU A 244 -13.15 4.23 -6.89
CA LEU A 244 -11.88 4.89 -6.59
C LEU A 244 -11.26 5.48 -7.86
N VAL A 245 -11.19 4.70 -8.93
CA VAL A 245 -10.62 5.13 -10.22
C VAL A 245 -11.47 6.23 -10.84
N LYS A 246 -12.81 6.12 -10.79
CA LYS A 246 -13.73 7.18 -11.26
C LYS A 246 -13.47 8.53 -10.58
N LYS A 247 -13.22 8.55 -9.26
CA LYS A 247 -12.88 9.78 -8.53
C LYS A 247 -11.48 10.33 -8.85
N ASN A 248 -10.65 9.57 -9.55
CA ASN A 248 -9.26 9.90 -9.84
C ASN A 248 -8.97 9.81 -11.35
N PRO A 249 -9.60 10.66 -12.19
CA PRO A 249 -9.47 10.60 -13.66
C PRO A 249 -8.08 11.00 -14.18
N ASN A 250 -7.19 11.46 -13.31
CA ASN A 250 -5.79 11.80 -13.66
C ASN A 250 -4.82 10.67 -13.32
N LEU A 251 -5.32 9.48 -12.99
CA LEU A 251 -4.48 8.33 -12.66
C LEU A 251 -3.64 7.91 -13.87
N THR A 252 -2.33 7.90 -13.70
CA THR A 252 -1.36 7.45 -14.71
C THR A 252 -0.64 6.17 -14.27
N VAL A 253 -0.60 5.90 -12.97
CA VAL A 253 0.04 4.71 -12.39
C VAL A 253 -0.94 4.00 -11.47
N LEU A 254 -1.26 2.76 -11.81
CA LEU A 254 -2.05 1.86 -10.99
C LEU A 254 -1.26 0.57 -10.75
N LYS A 255 -0.93 0.25 -9.50
CA LYS A 255 -0.23 -0.98 -9.15
C LYS A 255 -1.04 -1.73 -8.11
N LEU A 256 -1.47 -2.93 -8.47
CA LEU A 256 -2.29 -3.81 -7.66
C LEU A 256 -1.51 -5.09 -7.43
N LYS A 257 -1.20 -5.37 -6.18
CA LYS A 257 -0.50 -6.58 -5.79
C LYS A 257 -1.31 -7.36 -4.77
N THR A 258 -1.63 -8.62 -5.04
CA THR A 258 -2.46 -9.45 -4.15
C THR A 258 -3.79 -8.76 -3.80
N CYS A 259 -4.44 -8.13 -4.78
CA CYS A 259 -5.63 -7.30 -4.59
C CYS A 259 -6.90 -8.07 -4.98
N HIS A 260 -7.92 -8.06 -4.13
CA HIS A 260 -9.20 -8.72 -4.44
C HIS A 260 -9.96 -8.02 -5.57
N GLY A 261 -9.85 -6.70 -5.69
CA GLY A 261 -10.58 -5.93 -6.71
C GLY A 261 -10.06 -6.10 -8.14
N ALA A 262 -8.95 -6.82 -8.34
CA ALA A 262 -8.36 -7.09 -9.65
C ALA A 262 -9.07 -8.27 -10.37
N GLN A 263 -10.38 -8.14 -10.54
CA GLN A 263 -11.28 -9.12 -11.17
C GLN A 263 -11.76 -8.66 -12.56
N PRO A 264 -12.33 -9.57 -13.38
CA PRO A 264 -12.68 -9.27 -14.77
C PRO A 264 -13.65 -8.10 -14.88
N ASP A 265 -14.67 -8.01 -14.02
CA ASP A 265 -15.64 -6.91 -13.99
C ASP A 265 -14.96 -5.53 -13.93
N PHE A 266 -13.98 -5.36 -13.04
CA PHE A 266 -13.22 -4.11 -12.93
C PHE A 266 -12.33 -3.88 -14.14
N LEU A 267 -11.66 -4.93 -14.62
CA LEU A 267 -10.71 -4.83 -15.73
C LEU A 267 -11.41 -4.52 -17.05
N ASN A 268 -12.52 -5.19 -17.35
CA ASN A 268 -13.37 -4.97 -18.51
C ASN A 268 -13.92 -3.55 -18.51
N TRP A 269 -14.44 -3.08 -17.38
CA TRP A 269 -14.84 -1.69 -17.22
C TRP A 269 -13.66 -0.73 -17.45
N LEU A 270 -12.49 -0.98 -16.86
CA LEU A 270 -11.31 -0.13 -16.99
C LEU A 270 -10.84 -0.02 -18.45
N GLY A 271 -10.94 -1.13 -19.21
CA GLY A 271 -10.65 -1.22 -20.64
C GLY A 271 -11.78 -0.70 -21.55
N GLY A 272 -12.93 -0.33 -21.01
CA GLY A 272 -14.08 0.17 -21.78
C GLY A 272 -14.82 -0.91 -22.57
N LEU A 273 -14.74 -2.17 -22.14
CA LEU A 273 -15.52 -3.29 -22.71
C LEU A 273 -16.92 -3.37 -22.09
N GLU A 274 -17.04 -2.98 -20.83
CA GLU A 274 -18.28 -2.94 -20.08
C GLU A 274 -18.59 -1.50 -19.65
N GLU A 275 -19.86 -1.11 -19.81
CA GLU A 275 -20.35 0.17 -19.31
C GLU A 275 -20.73 0.05 -17.83
N ASP A 276 -20.61 1.14 -17.08
CA ASP A 276 -21.06 1.16 -15.69
C ASP A 276 -22.60 1.15 -15.66
N PRO A 277 -23.25 0.12 -15.07
CA PRO A 277 -24.71 0.05 -15.00
C PRO A 277 -25.34 1.22 -14.23
N ASP A 278 -24.60 1.83 -13.30
CA ASP A 278 -25.07 2.96 -12.48
C ASP A 278 -24.89 4.32 -13.18
N ASP A 279 -24.15 4.36 -14.30
CA ASP A 279 -23.77 5.59 -15.00
C ASP A 279 -23.59 5.33 -16.51
N PRO A 280 -24.69 5.06 -17.24
CA PRO A 280 -24.65 4.61 -18.63
C PRO A 280 -24.28 5.72 -19.65
N ALA A 281 -23.77 6.89 -19.20
CA ALA A 281 -23.56 8.03 -20.09
C ALA A 281 -22.55 9.09 -19.60
N GLU A 282 -21.35 8.69 -19.16
CA GLU A 282 -20.22 9.65 -18.96
C GLU A 282 -18.90 9.20 -19.62
N THR A 283 -18.94 8.47 -20.74
CA THR A 283 -17.78 8.43 -21.65
C THR A 283 -17.70 9.76 -22.40
N VAL A 284 -17.33 10.83 -21.68
CA VAL A 284 -17.28 12.23 -22.15
C VAL A 284 -16.49 12.38 -23.47
N ASN A 285 -15.67 11.39 -23.83
CA ASN A 285 -14.84 11.41 -25.03
C ASN A 285 -14.72 10.06 -25.78
N GLY A 286 -15.53 9.05 -25.46
CA GLY A 286 -15.44 7.71 -26.08
C GLY A 286 -14.14 6.93 -25.79
N TYR A 287 -13.32 7.39 -24.84
CA TYR A 287 -12.13 6.68 -24.37
C TYR A 287 -12.47 5.75 -23.20
N ALA A 288 -11.76 4.64 -23.09
CA ALA A 288 -11.83 3.74 -21.95
C ALA A 288 -11.49 4.48 -20.63
N PRO A 289 -12.10 4.12 -19.48
CA PRO A 289 -11.80 4.75 -18.19
C PRO A 289 -10.31 4.76 -17.83
N GLY A 290 -9.59 3.68 -18.17
CA GLY A 290 -8.15 3.53 -17.95
C GLY A 290 -7.24 4.15 -19.02
N TYR A 291 -7.77 4.88 -20.00
CA TYR A 291 -7.00 5.39 -21.15
C TYR A 291 -5.72 6.16 -20.77
N ARG A 292 -5.69 6.86 -19.63
CA ARG A 292 -4.55 7.66 -19.17
C ARG A 292 -3.46 6.85 -18.44
N LEU A 293 -3.70 5.58 -18.16
CA LEU A 293 -2.71 4.74 -17.49
C LEU A 293 -1.49 4.55 -18.39
N GLU A 294 -0.33 4.92 -17.85
CA GLU A 294 0.98 4.66 -18.43
C GLU A 294 1.62 3.42 -17.79
N VAL A 295 1.30 3.14 -16.53
CA VAL A 295 1.81 1.99 -15.79
C VAL A 295 0.64 1.26 -15.14
N PHE A 296 0.46 -0.01 -15.49
CA PHE A 296 -0.55 -0.87 -14.88
C PHE A 296 0.06 -2.20 -14.47
N TRP A 297 0.19 -2.44 -13.18
CA TRP A 297 0.78 -3.69 -12.67
C TRP A 297 -0.28 -4.49 -11.93
N LEU A 298 -0.39 -5.76 -12.28
CA LEU A 298 -1.23 -6.78 -11.67
C LEU A 298 -0.30 -7.89 -11.19
N GLU A 299 0.10 -7.82 -9.92
CA GLU A 299 1.09 -8.76 -9.36
C GLU A 299 0.45 -9.71 -8.35
N ASN A 300 0.70 -11.00 -8.46
CA ASN A 300 0.11 -12.01 -7.57
C ASN A 300 -1.44 -11.87 -7.48
N CYS A 301 -2.08 -11.52 -8.60
CA CYS A 301 -3.53 -11.41 -8.72
C CYS A 301 -4.01 -12.63 -9.52
N HIS A 302 -4.78 -13.51 -8.89
CA HIS A 302 -5.16 -14.79 -9.49
C HIS A 302 -6.54 -14.76 -10.18
N GLU A 303 -7.39 -13.81 -9.82
CA GLU A 303 -8.78 -13.73 -10.32
C GLU A 303 -8.91 -12.79 -11.53
N ILE A 304 -7.85 -12.63 -12.34
CA ILE A 304 -7.83 -11.71 -13.50
C ILE A 304 -8.73 -12.20 -14.64
N LEU A 305 -8.92 -13.53 -14.75
CA LEU A 305 -9.65 -14.19 -15.83
C LEU A 305 -10.90 -14.89 -15.29
N THR A 306 -11.99 -14.84 -16.06
CA THR A 306 -13.23 -15.58 -15.74
C THR A 306 -13.07 -17.09 -15.92
N HIS A 307 -12.28 -17.49 -16.91
CA HIS A 307 -12.01 -18.89 -17.25
C HIS A 307 -10.51 -19.09 -17.50
N PRO A 308 -9.94 -20.27 -17.19
CA PRO A 308 -8.59 -20.62 -17.59
C PRO A 308 -8.40 -20.47 -19.10
N VAL A 309 -7.19 -20.06 -19.52
CA VAL A 309 -6.86 -19.97 -20.94
C VAL A 309 -6.25 -21.29 -21.41
N ASP A 310 -7.12 -22.18 -21.89
CA ASP A 310 -6.72 -23.43 -22.54
C ASP A 310 -6.60 -23.23 -24.06
N ASP A 311 -5.77 -24.03 -24.73
CA ASP A 311 -5.60 -24.06 -26.19
C ASP A 311 -5.30 -22.70 -26.85
N TYR A 312 -4.66 -21.79 -26.11
CA TYR A 312 -4.35 -20.43 -26.58
C TYR A 312 -3.44 -20.37 -27.82
N GLN A 313 -2.81 -21.48 -28.20
CA GLN A 313 -2.01 -21.59 -29.41
C GLN A 313 -2.88 -21.55 -30.67
N ASP A 314 -4.11 -22.08 -30.59
CA ASP A 314 -5.06 -22.18 -31.70
C ASP A 314 -5.88 -20.90 -31.89
N PHE A 315 -5.80 -19.95 -30.95
CA PHE A 315 -6.54 -18.70 -31.08
C PHE A 315 -6.14 -17.96 -32.36
N PRO A 316 -7.11 -17.39 -33.11
CA PRO A 316 -6.83 -16.50 -34.24
C PRO A 316 -5.91 -15.35 -33.82
N LYS A 317 -5.10 -14.84 -34.75
CA LYS A 317 -4.13 -13.76 -34.46
C LYS A 317 -4.82 -12.49 -33.94
N GLU A 318 -6.05 -12.26 -34.36
CA GLU A 318 -6.88 -11.09 -34.03
C GLU A 318 -7.58 -11.23 -32.66
N ALA A 319 -7.58 -12.43 -32.07
CA ALA A 319 -8.23 -12.76 -30.80
C ALA A 319 -7.28 -13.49 -29.84
N CYS A 320 -5.97 -13.35 -30.03
CA CYS A 320 -4.96 -14.03 -29.23
C CYS A 320 -4.74 -13.40 -27.83
N ASP A 321 -5.68 -12.58 -27.37
CA ASP A 321 -5.76 -11.94 -26.06
C ASP A 321 -7.16 -12.09 -25.43
N SER A 322 -7.91 -13.14 -25.80
CA SER A 322 -9.22 -13.43 -25.21
C SER A 322 -9.19 -13.55 -23.66
N GLY A 323 -10.13 -12.87 -22.99
CA GLY A 323 -10.14 -12.67 -21.54
C GLY A 323 -9.24 -11.53 -21.04
N LEU A 324 -8.36 -10.99 -21.89
CA LEU A 324 -7.49 -9.83 -21.60
C LEU A 324 -7.73 -8.69 -22.61
N GLU A 325 -8.86 -8.68 -23.31
CA GLU A 325 -9.17 -7.72 -24.36
C GLU A 325 -9.23 -6.28 -23.81
N TRP A 326 -9.45 -6.12 -22.49
CA TRP A 326 -9.47 -4.84 -21.82
C TRP A 326 -8.15 -4.07 -21.96
N VAL A 327 -7.02 -4.77 -22.17
CA VAL A 327 -5.71 -4.16 -22.42
C VAL A 327 -5.75 -3.28 -23.66
N ARG A 328 -6.56 -3.64 -24.67
CA ARG A 328 -6.71 -2.88 -25.93
C ARG A 328 -7.24 -1.45 -25.69
N GLY A 329 -8.00 -1.23 -24.61
CA GLY A 329 -8.53 0.07 -24.22
C GLY A 329 -7.46 1.00 -23.59
N LEU A 330 -6.38 0.43 -23.07
CA LEU A 330 -5.33 1.15 -22.32
C LEU A 330 -4.24 1.69 -23.27
N ARG A 331 -4.63 2.62 -24.15
CA ARG A 331 -3.79 3.05 -25.28
C ARG A 331 -2.47 3.76 -24.92
N ASN A 332 -2.36 4.34 -23.73
CA ASN A 332 -1.15 5.04 -23.29
C ASN A 332 -0.21 4.16 -22.47
N LEU A 333 -0.49 2.87 -22.36
CA LEU A 333 0.25 1.96 -21.49
C LEU A 333 1.68 1.76 -21.99
N LYS A 334 2.64 2.09 -21.13
CA LYS A 334 4.09 1.94 -21.36
C LYS A 334 4.63 0.71 -20.64
N SER A 335 4.07 0.38 -19.48
CA SER A 335 4.49 -0.74 -18.64
C SER A 335 3.29 -1.56 -18.15
N LEU A 336 3.31 -2.87 -18.39
CA LEU A 336 2.34 -3.85 -17.93
C LEU A 336 3.05 -5.00 -17.21
N SER A 337 2.59 -5.35 -16.00
CA SER A 337 3.15 -6.47 -15.24
C SER A 337 2.08 -7.48 -14.86
N PHE A 338 2.37 -8.76 -15.11
CA PHE A 338 1.61 -9.91 -14.62
C PHE A 338 2.44 -10.79 -13.67
N SER A 339 3.45 -10.21 -13.02
CA SER A 339 4.37 -10.95 -12.14
C SER A 339 3.61 -11.80 -11.11
N LYS A 340 3.96 -13.09 -10.99
CA LYS A 340 3.33 -14.05 -10.07
C LYS A 340 1.83 -14.31 -10.30
N CYS A 341 1.27 -13.97 -11.46
CA CYS A 341 -0.12 -14.31 -11.80
C CYS A 341 -0.20 -15.73 -12.36
N MET A 342 -0.43 -16.71 -11.47
CA MET A 342 -0.38 -18.14 -11.80
C MET A 342 -1.39 -18.63 -12.84
N ASN A 343 -2.48 -17.91 -13.03
CA ASN A 343 -3.59 -18.35 -13.89
C ASN A 343 -3.43 -17.90 -15.35
N ILE A 344 -2.31 -17.25 -15.69
CA ILE A 344 -2.06 -16.70 -17.03
C ILE A 344 -0.75 -17.32 -17.57
N PRO A 345 -0.79 -18.07 -18.69
CA PRO A 345 0.42 -18.60 -19.29
C PRO A 345 1.35 -17.48 -19.80
N SER A 346 2.66 -17.63 -19.61
CA SER A 346 3.66 -16.66 -20.08
C SER A 346 3.67 -16.50 -21.60
N GLU A 347 3.65 -17.62 -22.34
CA GLU A 347 3.66 -17.63 -23.81
C GLU A 347 2.40 -16.95 -24.38
N TYR A 348 1.28 -17.07 -23.67
CA TYR A 348 0.03 -16.42 -24.04
C TYR A 348 0.16 -14.89 -24.00
N VAL A 349 0.68 -14.35 -22.90
CA VAL A 349 0.92 -12.92 -22.71
C VAL A 349 1.95 -12.40 -23.72
N GLU A 350 3.02 -13.15 -23.97
CA GLU A 350 4.03 -12.77 -24.95
C GLU A 350 3.46 -12.70 -26.37
N ARG A 351 2.66 -13.70 -26.76
CA ARG A 351 1.97 -13.74 -28.06
C ARG A 351 1.02 -12.56 -28.22
N ALA A 352 0.18 -12.30 -27.21
CA ALA A 352 -0.75 -11.18 -27.19
C ALA A 352 -0.03 -9.82 -27.31
N ASN A 353 1.05 -9.63 -26.56
CA ASN A 353 1.83 -8.40 -26.64
C ASN A 353 2.51 -8.23 -28.01
N LYS A 354 3.08 -9.31 -28.54
CA LYS A 354 3.76 -9.30 -29.84
C LYS A 354 2.81 -9.07 -31.01
N LEU A 355 1.55 -9.50 -30.94
CA LEU A 355 0.61 -9.37 -32.06
C LEU A 355 -0.31 -8.16 -31.93
N ILE A 356 -0.83 -7.89 -30.73
CA ILE A 356 -1.93 -6.94 -30.50
C ILE A 356 -1.44 -5.73 -29.71
N TRP A 357 -0.97 -5.92 -28.47
CA TRP A 357 -0.84 -4.79 -27.53
C TRP A 357 0.38 -3.89 -27.79
N LYS A 358 1.51 -4.47 -28.19
CA LYS A 358 2.77 -3.76 -28.51
C LYS A 358 3.26 -2.85 -27.37
N ILE A 359 3.08 -3.29 -26.12
CA ILE A 359 3.51 -2.55 -24.93
C ILE A 359 5.04 -2.65 -24.81
N PRO A 360 5.76 -1.52 -24.60
CA PRO A 360 7.21 -1.48 -24.55
C PRO A 360 7.83 -2.30 -23.42
N ASP A 361 7.32 -2.17 -22.20
CA ASP A 361 7.80 -2.86 -21.01
C ASP A 361 6.72 -3.84 -20.52
N ILE A 362 6.96 -5.13 -20.74
CA ILE A 362 6.05 -6.19 -20.28
C ILE A 362 6.78 -7.14 -19.35
N THR A 363 6.27 -7.28 -18.13
CA THR A 363 6.71 -8.31 -17.19
C THR A 363 5.77 -9.50 -17.31
N LEU A 364 6.28 -10.61 -17.84
CA LEU A 364 5.53 -11.84 -18.03
C LEU A 364 5.17 -12.49 -16.68
N PRO A 365 4.10 -13.30 -16.62
CA PRO A 365 3.80 -14.14 -15.48
C PRO A 365 4.91 -15.17 -15.24
N PHE A 366 5.89 -14.84 -14.41
CA PHE A 366 6.91 -15.78 -13.97
C PHE A 366 6.55 -16.35 -12.59
N TYR A 367 6.89 -17.62 -12.41
CA TYR A 367 6.79 -18.29 -11.13
C TYR A 367 8.14 -18.90 -10.74
N ASN A 368 8.75 -18.39 -9.68
CA ASN A 368 9.84 -19.11 -9.01
C ASN A 368 9.22 -20.18 -8.12
N TYR A 369 8.94 -21.36 -8.69
CA TYR A 369 8.86 -22.59 -7.91
C TYR A 369 10.30 -23.07 -7.69
N GLU A 370 10.87 -22.65 -6.57
CA GLU A 370 12.11 -23.21 -6.05
C GLU A 370 11.83 -23.65 -4.60
N GLU A 371 10.89 -24.60 -4.44
CA GLU A 371 10.76 -25.39 -3.22
C GLU A 371 11.77 -26.57 -3.20
N ASP A 372 12.48 -26.84 -4.32
CA ASP A 372 13.39 -27.98 -4.48
C ASP A 372 14.72 -27.68 -5.21
N THR A 373 15.10 -26.42 -5.45
CA THR A 373 16.51 -26.16 -5.79
C THR A 373 17.34 -26.32 -4.53
N PRO A 374 18.31 -27.24 -4.50
CA PRO A 374 19.26 -27.28 -3.40
C PRO A 374 19.95 -25.91 -3.37
N ILE A 375 19.87 -25.22 -2.23
CA ILE A 375 20.75 -24.10 -1.96
C ILE A 375 22.16 -24.69 -2.02
N GLU A 376 22.91 -24.42 -3.09
CA GLU A 376 24.35 -24.68 -3.12
C GLU A 376 24.99 -23.77 -2.09
N VAL A 377 25.15 -24.31 -0.87
CA VAL A 377 25.98 -23.71 0.15
C VAL A 377 27.41 -24.06 -0.23
N ASP A 378 28.19 -23.07 -0.66
CA ASP A 378 29.62 -23.22 -0.91
C ASP A 378 30.29 -23.73 0.38
N PRO A 379 30.86 -24.95 0.39
CA PRO A 379 31.36 -25.61 1.60
C PRO A 379 32.65 -24.98 2.16
N THR A 380 33.11 -23.85 1.62
CA THR A 380 34.34 -23.18 2.05
C THR A 380 34.21 -22.36 3.34
N PHE A 381 33.02 -22.34 3.98
CA PHE A 381 32.76 -21.66 5.26
C PHE A 381 32.18 -22.55 6.36
N LEU A 382 32.74 -23.76 6.56
CA LEU A 382 32.53 -24.56 7.77
C LEU A 382 33.84 -24.88 8.49
#